data_AF-A0A0Q5KSG4-F1
#
_entry.id   AF-A0A0Q5KSG4-F1
#
_cell.length_a   1.000
_cell.length_b   1.000
_cell.length_c   1.000
_cell.angle_alpha   90.00
_cell.angle_beta   90.00
_cell.angle_gamma   90.00
#
_symmetry.space_group_name_H-M   'P 1'
#
loop_
_entity.id
_entity.type
_entity.pdbx_description
1 polymer ?
#
loop_
_entity_poly.entity_id
_entity_poly.type
_entity_poly.pdbx_seq_one_letter_code
_entity_poly.pdbx_strand_id
1 'polypeptide(L)'
;MKRDNTKAARALAEAAYSTDAKVCEDHGITLRTLQNWRAALKTDRELSRLFADAHRELGNRGWADEVDETLSAATQKLRALILGAQSSSPETIQAVTGAIQSLAEIAMTRDMLAARLRDSDPDQPPATAEQPRAVN
;
A
#
# COMPACT_ATOMS: atom_id res chain seq x y z
N MET A 1 2.89 5.63 34.99
CA MET A 1 2.69 4.51 34.05
C MET A 1 3.47 4.81 32.79
N LYS A 2 4.41 3.94 32.38
CA LYS A 2 5.27 4.19 31.20
C LYS A 2 4.45 3.92 29.93
N ARG A 3 4.54 4.81 28.93
CA ARG A 3 3.87 4.62 27.64
C ARG A 3 4.46 3.40 26.94
N ASP A 4 3.60 2.56 26.36
CA ASP A 4 4.03 1.52 25.43
C ASP A 4 4.34 2.16 24.07
N ASN A 5 5.64 2.34 23.79
CA ASN A 5 6.12 2.97 22.57
C ASN A 5 5.80 2.14 21.31
N THR A 6 5.66 0.81 21.43
CA THR A 6 5.30 -0.07 20.31
C THR A 6 3.84 0.11 19.93
N LYS A 7 2.95 0.10 20.92
CA LYS A 7 1.52 0.38 20.70
C LYS A 7 1.32 1.80 20.15
N ALA A 8 2.02 2.78 20.73
CA ALA A 8 1.93 4.17 20.27
C ALA A 8 2.42 4.34 18.82
N ALA A 9 3.54 3.72 18.46
CA ALA A 9 4.08 3.76 17.10
C ALA A 9 3.10 3.19 16.06
N ARG A 10 2.47 2.04 16.35
CA ARG A 10 1.47 1.43 15.46
C ARG A 10 0.25 2.31 15.26
N ALA A 11 -0.36 2.78 16.34
CA ALA A 11 -1.51 3.68 16.26
C ALA A 11 -1.19 4.95 15.46
N LEU A 12 -0.01 5.53 15.67
CA LEU A 12 0.44 6.72 14.94
C LEU A 12 0.67 6.44 13.45
N ALA A 13 1.22 5.27 13.11
CA ALA A 13 1.40 4.85 11.72
C ALA A 13 0.06 4.62 11.02
N GLU A 14 -0.90 3.96 11.66
CA GLU A 14 -2.25 3.77 11.11
C GLU A 14 -3.01 5.09 10.95
N ALA A 15 -2.80 6.05 11.86
CA ALA A 15 -3.38 7.39 11.75
C ALA A 15 -2.85 8.22 10.58
N ALA A 16 -1.79 7.75 9.88
CA ALA A 16 -1.34 8.36 8.63
C ALA A 16 -2.20 7.91 7.42
N TYR A 17 -2.91 6.78 7.53
CA TYR A 17 -3.70 6.16 6.46
C TYR A 17 -5.20 6.10 6.78
N SER A 18 -5.61 6.45 8.00
CA SER A 18 -7.00 6.46 8.44
C SER A 18 -7.35 7.73 9.22
N THR A 19 -8.60 7.82 9.68
CA THR A 19 -9.02 8.95 10.51
C THR A 19 -8.65 8.73 11.97
N ASP A 20 -8.35 9.83 12.68
CA ASP A 20 -8.06 9.80 14.12
C ASP A 20 -9.17 9.13 14.93
N ALA A 21 -10.43 9.33 14.54
CA ALA A 21 -11.59 8.74 15.20
C ALA A 21 -11.54 7.21 15.14
N LYS A 22 -11.31 6.66 13.95
CA LYS A 22 -11.21 5.22 13.73
C LYS A 22 -10.02 4.60 14.46
N VAL A 23 -8.85 5.24 14.40
CA VAL A 23 -7.66 4.76 15.13
C VAL A 23 -7.84 4.81 16.64
N CYS A 24 -8.50 5.84 17.17
CA CYS A 24 -8.81 5.93 18.59
C CYS A 24 -9.70 4.78 19.05
N GLU A 25 -10.72 4.44 18.25
CA GLU A 25 -11.59 3.29 18.48
C GLU A 25 -10.82 1.97 18.42
N ASP A 26 -10.10 1.71 17.31
CA ASP A 26 -9.39 0.45 17.06
C ASP A 26 -8.31 0.15 18.12
N HIS A 27 -7.65 1.19 18.65
CA HIS A 27 -6.59 1.04 19.66
C HIS A 27 -7.07 1.24 21.11
N GLY A 28 -8.34 1.58 21.33
CA GLY A 28 -8.91 1.88 22.63
C GLY A 28 -8.23 3.07 23.33
N ILE A 29 -7.95 4.14 22.58
CA ILE A 29 -7.29 5.35 23.07
C ILE A 29 -8.15 6.60 22.83
N THR A 30 -7.86 7.67 23.56
CA THR A 30 -8.54 8.96 23.33
C THR A 30 -7.79 9.80 22.29
N LEU A 31 -8.50 10.72 21.63
CA LEU A 31 -7.89 11.69 20.71
C LEU A 31 -6.76 12.49 21.39
N ARG A 32 -6.97 12.88 22.65
CA ARG A 32 -5.95 13.55 23.45
C ARG A 32 -4.69 12.70 23.61
N THR A 33 -4.84 11.39 23.83
CA THR A 33 -3.71 10.45 23.91
C THR A 33 -2.94 10.39 22.59
N LEU A 34 -3.65 10.28 21.47
CA LEU A 34 -3.04 10.25 20.14
C LEU A 34 -2.27 11.55 19.83
N GLN A 35 -2.84 12.71 20.15
CA GLN A 35 -2.16 14.01 20.00
C GLN A 35 -0.91 14.14 20.89
N ASN A 36 -0.98 13.66 22.13
CA ASN A 36 0.19 13.63 23.02
C ASN A 36 1.31 12.75 22.45
N TRP A 37 0.96 11.62 21.84
CA TRP A 37 1.94 10.76 21.18
C TRP A 37 2.56 11.41 19.95
N ARG A 38 1.79 12.16 19.14
CA ARG A 38 2.32 12.98 18.04
C ARG A 38 3.31 14.03 18.53
N ALA A 39 3.00 14.70 19.64
CA ALA A 39 3.92 15.67 20.24
C ALA A 39 5.23 15.01 20.69
N ALA A 40 5.14 13.85 21.34
CA ALA A 40 6.29 13.09 21.82
C ALA A 40 7.13 12.48 20.68
N LEU A 41 6.58 12.31 19.48
CA LEU A 41 7.32 11.83 18.30
C LEU A 41 8.45 12.78 17.88
N LYS A 42 8.41 14.04 18.33
CA LYS A 42 9.44 15.05 18.06
C LYS A 42 10.64 14.94 19.00
N THR A 43 10.46 14.33 20.16
CA THR A 43 11.45 14.37 21.26
C THR A 43 11.89 12.97 21.72
N ASP A 44 11.05 11.95 21.55
CA ASP A 44 11.36 10.56 21.90
C ASP A 44 11.90 9.79 20.69
N ARG A 45 13.23 9.61 20.65
CA ARG A 45 13.93 8.89 19.58
C ARG A 45 13.49 7.44 19.41
N GLU A 46 13.15 6.75 20.50
CA GLU A 46 12.72 5.36 20.43
C GLU A 46 11.36 5.25 19.73
N LEU A 47 10.42 6.12 20.13
CA LEU A 47 9.12 6.19 19.47
C LEU A 47 9.26 6.56 17.99
N SER A 48 10.08 7.56 17.64
CA SER A 48 10.24 7.96 16.24
C SER A 48 10.78 6.82 15.38
N ARG A 49 11.73 6.03 15.90
CA ARG A 49 12.27 4.86 15.19
C ARG A 49 11.17 3.81 14.97
N LEU A 50 10.45 3.44 16.02
CA LEU A 50 9.38 2.44 15.94
C LEU A 50 8.24 2.90 15.02
N PHE A 51 7.91 4.18 15.02
CA PHE A 51 6.94 4.76 14.08
C PHE A 51 7.42 4.62 12.64
N ALA A 52 8.67 4.96 12.33
CA ALA A 52 9.21 4.85 10.98
C ALA A 52 9.18 3.40 10.47
N ASP A 53 9.50 2.43 11.33
CA ASP A 53 9.44 1.01 11.00
C ASP A 53 7.98 0.55 10.78
N ALA A 54 7.05 0.92 11.67
CA ALA A 54 5.63 0.58 11.52
C ALA A 54 4.99 1.22 10.28
N HIS A 55 5.33 2.48 9.99
CA HIS A 55 4.83 3.20 8.82
C HIS A 55 5.34 2.60 7.51
N ARG A 56 6.60 2.13 7.47
CA ARG A 56 7.14 1.42 6.30
C ARG A 56 6.42 0.09 6.08
N GLU A 57 6.16 -0.66 7.14
CA GLU A 57 5.45 -1.94 7.07
C GLU A 57 4.02 -1.76 6.54
N LEU A 58 3.29 -0.76 7.05
CA LEU A 58 1.95 -0.42 6.59
C LEU A 58 1.94 0.06 5.12
N GLY A 59 2.90 0.90 4.74
CA GLY A 59 3.07 1.35 3.35
C GLY A 59 3.33 0.20 2.37
N ASN A 60 4.03 -0.85 2.80
CA ASN A 60 4.31 -2.03 1.97
C ASN A 60 3.13 -3.01 1.88
N ARG A 61 2.27 -3.09 2.91
CA ARG A 61 1.15 -4.05 2.95
C ARG A 61 -0.17 -3.50 2.39
N GLY A 62 -0.47 -2.21 2.58
CA GLY A 62 -1.82 -1.68 2.28
C GLY A 62 -2.03 -1.21 0.85
N TRP A 63 -1.01 -0.62 0.21
CA TRP A 63 -1.20 0.03 -1.09
C TRP A 63 -1.43 -0.98 -2.22
N ALA A 64 -0.75 -2.12 -2.21
CA ALA A 64 -0.93 -3.16 -3.21
C ALA A 64 -2.34 -3.74 -3.18
N ASP A 65 -2.82 -4.10 -1.98
CA ASP A 65 -4.10 -4.77 -1.80
C ASP A 65 -5.27 -3.82 -2.06
N GLU A 66 -5.22 -2.57 -1.58
CA GLU A 66 -6.28 -1.56 -1.85
C GLU A 66 -6.33 -1.16 -3.33
N VAL A 67 -5.17 -1.08 -4.00
CA VAL A 67 -5.10 -0.84 -5.45
C VAL A 67 -5.67 -2.03 -6.21
N ASP A 68 -5.34 -3.26 -5.81
CA ASP A 68 -5.85 -4.49 -6.45
C ASP A 68 -7.38 -4.63 -6.28
N GLU A 69 -7.91 -4.33 -5.10
CA GLU A 69 -9.36 -4.29 -4.87
C GLU A 69 -10.06 -3.20 -5.69
N THR A 70 -9.49 -2.00 -5.72
CA THR A 70 -10.02 -0.87 -6.49
C THR A 70 -9.99 -1.15 -7.99
N LEU A 71 -8.89 -1.72 -8.49
CA LEU A 71 -8.73 -2.17 -9.87
C LEU A 71 -9.77 -3.22 -10.22
N SER A 72 -9.94 -4.24 -9.37
CA SER A 72 -10.92 -5.31 -9.58
C SER A 72 -12.35 -4.76 -9.64
N ALA A 73 -12.72 -3.88 -8.71
CA ALA A 73 -14.02 -3.22 -8.71
C ALA A 73 -14.23 -2.32 -9.94
N ALA A 74 -13.21 -1.58 -10.35
CA ALA A 74 -13.25 -0.75 -11.55
C ALA A 74 -13.39 -1.61 -12.82
N THR A 75 -12.62 -2.68 -12.96
CA THR A 75 -12.72 -3.62 -14.08
C THR A 75 -14.10 -4.26 -14.17
N GLN A 76 -14.71 -4.65 -13.03
CA GLN A 76 -16.08 -5.17 -13.02
C GLN A 76 -17.11 -4.15 -13.47
N LYS A 77 -17.02 -2.89 -13.01
CA LYS A 77 -17.89 -1.81 -13.47
C LYS A 77 -17.70 -1.50 -14.96
N LEU A 78 -16.47 -1.43 -15.43
CA LEU A 78 -16.14 -1.21 -16.84
C LEU A 78 -16.69 -2.35 -17.71
N ARG A 79 -16.52 -3.60 -17.27
CA ARG A 79 -17.10 -4.77 -17.95
C ARG A 79 -18.62 -4.69 -18.01
N ALA A 80 -19.29 -4.31 -16.92
CA ALA A 80 -20.73 -4.15 -16.88
C ALA A 80 -21.20 -3.03 -17.83
N LEU A 81 -20.48 -1.91 -17.88
CA LEU A 81 -20.75 -0.82 -18.82
C LEU A 81 -20.59 -1.29 -20.27
N ILE A 82 -19.51 -2.00 -20.59
CA ILE A 82 -19.25 -2.53 -21.94
C ILE A 82 -20.30 -3.58 -22.35
N LEU A 83 -20.70 -4.48 -21.45
CA LEU A 83 -21.74 -5.47 -21.75
C LEU A 83 -23.13 -4.84 -21.86
N GLY A 84 -23.39 -3.76 -21.13
CA GLY A 84 -24.59 -2.92 -21.27
C GLY A 84 -24.54 -1.96 -22.46
N ALA A 85 -23.37 -1.79 -23.10
CA ALA A 85 -23.12 -0.78 -24.12
C ALA A 85 -23.65 -1.13 -25.51
N GLN A 86 -24.54 -2.11 -25.65
CA GLN A 86 -25.29 -2.34 -26.89
C GLN A 86 -26.02 -1.06 -27.39
N SER A 87 -26.11 -0.02 -26.56
CA SER A 87 -26.56 1.33 -26.88
C SER A 87 -25.86 2.45 -26.07
N SER A 88 -24.55 2.35 -25.81
CA SER A 88 -23.82 3.44 -25.12
C SER A 88 -23.38 4.58 -26.05
N SER A 89 -23.39 5.80 -25.52
CA SER A 89 -22.91 6.98 -26.26
C SER A 89 -21.38 6.97 -26.42
N PRO A 90 -20.82 7.63 -27.45
CA PRO A 90 -19.38 7.78 -27.65
C PRO A 90 -18.64 8.32 -26.42
N GLU A 91 -19.26 9.22 -25.66
CA GLU A 91 -18.69 9.82 -24.44
C GLU A 91 -18.51 8.76 -23.32
N THR A 92 -19.45 7.82 -23.21
CA THR A 92 -19.38 6.74 -22.23
C THR A 92 -18.21 5.81 -22.57
N ILE A 93 -18.03 5.47 -23.85
CA ILE A 93 -16.92 4.66 -24.34
C ILE A 93 -15.58 5.36 -24.08
N GLN A 94 -15.51 6.69 -24.31
CA GLN A 94 -14.31 7.48 -24.06
C GLN A 94 -13.94 7.51 -22.57
N ALA A 95 -14.91 7.72 -21.69
CA ALA A 95 -14.70 7.74 -20.24
C ALA A 95 -14.20 6.38 -19.71
N VAL A 96 -14.81 5.29 -20.19
CA VAL A 96 -14.40 3.90 -19.89
C VAL A 96 -12.97 3.65 -20.37
N THR A 97 -12.63 4.08 -21.58
CA THR A 97 -11.28 3.92 -22.15
C THR A 97 -10.23 4.70 -21.35
N GLY A 98 -10.52 5.94 -20.96
CA GLY A 98 -9.62 6.75 -20.12
C GLY A 98 -9.39 6.14 -18.74
N ALA A 99 -10.42 5.55 -18.14
CA ALA A 99 -10.29 4.83 -16.89
C ALA A 99 -9.40 3.58 -17.04
N ILE A 100 -9.58 2.78 -18.10
CA ILE A 100 -8.73 1.60 -18.39
C ILE A 100 -7.27 2.02 -18.57
N GLN A 101 -7.03 3.10 -19.31
CA GLN A 101 -5.68 3.58 -19.58
C GLN A 101 -4.99 4.06 -18.29
N SER A 102 -5.70 4.80 -17.44
CA SER A 102 -5.19 5.23 -16.13
C SER A 102 -4.83 4.04 -15.24
N LEU A 103 -5.64 2.98 -15.26
CA LEU A 103 -5.38 1.76 -14.49
C LEU A 103 -4.15 1.00 -15.02
N ALA A 104 -3.96 0.94 -16.33
CA ALA A 104 -2.78 0.33 -16.94
C ALA A 104 -1.49 1.08 -16.57
N GLU A 105 -1.52 2.41 -16.56
CA GLU A 105 -0.37 3.24 -16.16
C GLU A 105 0.01 3.04 -14.69
N ILE A 106 -0.97 2.90 -13.80
CA ILE A 106 -0.76 2.59 -12.39
C ILE A 106 -0.10 1.21 -12.22
N ALA A 107 -0.60 0.19 -12.93
CA ALA A 107 -0.04 -1.16 -12.89
C ALA A 107 1.41 -1.21 -13.38
N MET A 108 1.72 -0.55 -14.50
CA MET A 108 3.10 -0.47 -15.03
C MET A 108 4.04 0.25 -14.05
N THR A 109 3.56 1.30 -13.39
CA THR A 109 4.34 2.02 -12.38
C THR A 109 4.64 1.13 -11.17
N ARG A 110 3.66 0.34 -10.71
CA ARG A 110 3.83 -0.66 -9.65
C ARG A 110 4.89 -1.70 -10.04
N ASP A 111 4.80 -2.26 -11.24
CA ASP A 111 5.76 -3.27 -11.72
C ASP A 111 7.19 -2.72 -11.81
N MET A 112 7.34 -1.48 -12.30
CA MET A 112 8.64 -0.81 -12.35
C MET A 112 9.21 -0.56 -10.95
N LEU A 113 8.39 -0.13 -10.00
CA LEU A 113 8.81 0.08 -8.61
C LEU A 113 9.19 -1.25 -7.94
N ALA A 114 8.41 -2.31 -8.15
CA ALA A 114 8.71 -3.64 -7.64
C ALA A 114 10.00 -4.22 -8.25
N ALA A 115 10.26 -4.00 -9.54
CA ALA A 115 11.50 -4.41 -10.20
C ALA A 115 12.72 -3.71 -9.61
N ARG A 116 12.65 -2.38 -9.41
CA ARG A 116 13.73 -1.61 -8.77
C ARG A 116 14.01 -2.06 -7.34
N LEU A 117 12.98 -2.44 -6.59
CA LEU A 117 13.13 -2.91 -5.22
C LEU A 117 13.86 -4.27 -5.17
N ARG A 118 13.58 -5.17 -6.12
CA ARG A 118 14.30 -6.45 -6.27
C ARG A 118 15.77 -6.26 -6.69
N ASP A 119 16.03 -5.35 -7.63
CA ASP A 119 17.40 -5.05 -8.07
C ASP A 119 18.24 -4.32 -7.01
N SER A 120 17.60 -3.73 -6.00
CA SER A 120 18.26 -3.02 -4.89
C SER A 120 18.53 -3.92 -3.68
N ASP A 121 18.21 -5.22 -3.75
CA ASP A 121 18.47 -6.19 -2.69
C ASP A 121 19.83 -6.89 -2.92
N PRO A 122 20.91 -6.52 -2.22
CA PRO A 122 22.24 -7.08 -2.45
C PRO A 122 22.40 -8.53 -1.96
N ASP A 123 21.36 -9.14 -1.37
CA ASP A 123 21.42 -10.47 -0.74
C ASP A 123 20.70 -11.56 -1.54
N GLN A 124 20.33 -11.30 -2.79
CA GLN A 124 19.78 -12.33 -3.68
C GLN A 124 20.94 -13.11 -4.35
N PRO A 125 21.22 -14.37 -3.97
CA PRO A 125 22.27 -15.14 -4.62
C PRO A 125 21.93 -15.35 -6.10
N PRO A 126 22.92 -15.25 -7.02
CA PRO A 126 22.67 -15.45 -8.44
C PRO A 126 22.04 -16.82 -8.64
N ALA A 127 20.93 -16.85 -9.39
CA ALA A 127 20.27 -18.08 -9.79
C ALA A 127 21.33 -19.04 -10.34
N THR A 128 21.55 -20.14 -9.61
CA THR A 128 22.58 -21.13 -9.90
C THR A 128 22.44 -21.55 -11.35
N ALA A 129 23.40 -21.18 -12.19
CA ALA A 129 23.50 -21.70 -13.54
C ALA A 129 23.61 -23.22 -13.42
N GLU A 130 22.58 -23.95 -13.85
CA GLU A 130 22.63 -25.39 -14.00
C GLU A 130 23.82 -25.73 -14.90
N GLN A 131 24.89 -26.22 -14.29
CA GLN A 131 25.99 -26.82 -15.04
C GLN A 131 25.44 -28.08 -15.72
N PRO A 132 25.60 -28.21 -17.05
CA PRO A 132 25.15 -29.41 -17.75
C PRO A 132 25.93 -30.61 -17.20
N ARG A 133 25.18 -31.58 -16.65
CA ARG A 133 25.73 -32.88 -16.23
C ARG A 133 26.47 -33.51 -17.41
N ALA A 134 27.79 -33.69 -17.26
CA ALA A 134 28.57 -34.54 -18.13
C ALA A 134 28.01 -35.96 -18.07
N VAL A 135 27.58 -36.48 -19.22
CA VAL A 135 27.18 -37.87 -19.40
C VAL A 135 28.47 -38.67 -19.60
N ASN A 136 28.70 -39.65 -18.74
CA ASN A 136 29.66 -40.75 -18.97
C ASN A 136 28.89 -41.96 -19.45
#